data_AF-A0AAV0PZ58-F1
#
_entry.id   AF-A0AAV0PZ58-F1
#
_cell.length_a   1.000
_cell.length_b   1.000
_cell.length_c   1.000
_cell.angle_alpha   90.00
_cell.angle_beta   90.00
_cell.angle_gamma   90.00
#
_symmetry.space_group_name_H-M   'P 1'
#
loop_
_entity.id
_entity.type
_entity.pdbx_description
1 polymer ?
#
loop_
_entity_poly.entity_id
_entity_poly.type
_entity_poly.pdbx_seq_one_letter_code
_entity_poly.pdbx_strand_id
1 'polypeptide(L)'
;MSSQPQKYPESVYDFTVKDAKGNDVSLSFYKGKVVLIVNVASKCVYENLDDTSVTHCSRSWEESAGLEVLAFPCNQFGDEEPGNNEEIADFVCTRFKSEFPIFDKIEVNGEDASPLYKFLKTGKWGIFGDDIQWNFGKFLVNKHGQVVDRYYPTTSPLSIEYDIKKLLGTS
;
A
#
# COMPACT_ATOMS: atom_id res chain seq x y z
N MET A 1 32.33 8.19 -22.84
CA MET A 1 31.37 8.53 -21.77
C MET A 1 30.86 7.22 -21.22
N SER A 2 31.36 6.80 -20.06
CA SER A 2 30.99 5.52 -19.45
C SER A 2 29.56 5.64 -18.92
N SER A 3 28.62 4.94 -19.56
CA SER A 3 27.27 4.75 -19.05
C SER A 3 27.36 4.06 -17.70
N GLN A 4 26.98 4.76 -16.62
CA GLN A 4 26.81 4.10 -15.33
C GLN A 4 25.71 3.05 -15.47
N PRO A 5 25.88 1.84 -14.89
CA PRO A 5 24.86 0.81 -14.94
C PRO A 5 23.59 1.33 -14.27
N GLN A 6 22.46 1.20 -14.96
CA GLN A 6 21.14 1.55 -14.45
C GLN A 6 20.87 0.67 -13.22
N LYS A 7 20.87 1.28 -12.02
CA LYS A 7 20.63 0.56 -10.77
C LYS A 7 19.15 0.22 -10.72
N TYR A 8 18.81 -1.04 -11.00
CA TYR A 8 17.45 -1.53 -10.83
C TYR A 8 17.12 -1.56 -9.32
N PRO A 9 15.93 -1.13 -8.91
CA PRO A 9 15.52 -1.20 -7.51
C PRO A 9 15.47 -2.67 -7.09
N GLU A 10 16.10 -2.98 -5.96
CA GLU A 10 16.16 -4.34 -5.40
C GLU A 10 15.17 -4.51 -4.25
N SER A 11 14.66 -3.41 -3.70
CA SER A 11 13.80 -3.39 -2.52
C SER A 11 12.82 -2.21 -2.57
N VAL A 12 11.68 -2.32 -1.86
CA VAL A 12 10.82 -1.15 -1.65
C VAL A 12 11.54 -0.02 -0.92
N TYR A 13 12.63 -0.32 -0.19
CA TYR A 13 13.41 0.68 0.54
C TYR A 13 14.27 1.57 -0.37
N ASP A 14 14.38 1.26 -1.66
CA ASP A 14 15.05 2.10 -2.65
C ASP A 14 14.16 3.25 -3.16
N PHE A 15 12.89 3.29 -2.76
CA PHE A 15 11.93 4.29 -3.21
C PHE A 15 11.74 5.42 -2.20
N THR A 16 11.59 6.62 -2.74
CA THR A 16 11.08 7.80 -2.05
C THR A 16 9.71 8.12 -2.63
N VAL A 17 8.74 8.35 -1.75
CA VAL A 17 7.36 8.72 -2.09
C VAL A 17 7.02 10.07 -1.47
N LYS A 18 5.90 10.65 -1.86
CA LYS A 18 5.40 11.90 -1.29
C LYS A 18 4.36 11.61 -0.20
N ASP A 19 4.43 12.28 0.94
CA ASP A 19 3.33 12.28 1.90
C ASP A 19 2.16 13.15 1.38
N ALA A 20 1.01 13.13 2.07
CA ALA A 20 -0.14 13.96 1.70
C ALA A 20 0.14 15.47 1.66
N LYS A 21 1.24 15.95 2.27
CA LYS A 21 1.68 17.35 2.27
C LYS A 21 2.73 17.66 1.19
N GLY A 22 3.11 16.68 0.36
CA GLY A 22 4.12 16.81 -0.68
C GLY A 22 5.57 16.72 -0.21
N ASN A 23 5.82 16.30 1.03
CA ASN A 23 7.17 16.06 1.53
C ASN A 23 7.70 14.70 1.06
N ASP A 24 8.99 14.61 0.80
CA ASP A 24 9.65 13.34 0.48
C ASP A 24 9.75 12.44 1.72
N VAL A 25 9.29 11.20 1.57
CA VAL A 25 9.40 10.13 2.57
C VAL A 25 10.14 8.96 1.95
N SER A 26 11.33 8.70 2.47
CA SER A 26 12.11 7.52 2.09
C SER A 26 11.49 6.26 2.70
N LEU A 27 11.14 5.27 1.88
CA LEU A 27 10.58 4.02 2.40
C LEU A 27 11.59 3.20 3.22
N SER A 28 12.88 3.55 3.16
CA SER A 28 13.91 2.97 4.04
C SER A 28 13.66 3.22 5.53
N PHE A 29 12.83 4.19 5.92
CA PHE A 29 12.39 4.39 7.31
C PHE A 29 11.63 3.19 7.87
N TYR A 30 11.03 2.37 7.00
CA TYR A 30 10.28 1.18 7.38
C TYR A 30 11.13 -0.10 7.36
N LYS A 31 12.46 0.03 7.24
CA LYS A 31 13.38 -1.11 7.26
C LYS A 31 13.29 -1.89 8.56
N GLY A 32 13.20 -3.21 8.45
CA GLY A 32 13.04 -4.11 9.60
C GLY A 32 11.59 -4.30 10.05
N LYS A 33 10.63 -3.56 9.48
CA LYS A 33 9.20 -3.76 9.68
C LYS A 33 8.60 -4.62 8.58
N VAL A 34 7.55 -5.36 8.90
CA VAL A 34 6.62 -5.88 7.90
C VAL A 34 5.78 -4.69 7.42
N VAL A 35 5.60 -4.55 6.12
CA VAL A 35 4.88 -3.41 5.54
C VAL A 35 3.74 -3.91 4.67
N LEU A 36 2.52 -3.43 4.91
CA LEU A 36 1.36 -3.65 4.06
C LEU A 36 1.09 -2.38 3.26
N ILE A 37 1.28 -2.43 1.95
CA ILE A 37 1.03 -1.31 1.04
C ILE A 37 -0.35 -1.50 0.42
N VAL A 38 -1.20 -0.47 0.47
CA VAL A 38 -2.59 -0.53 -0.01
C VAL A 38 -2.94 0.69 -0.85
N ASN A 39 -3.61 0.48 -2.00
CA ASN A 39 -4.25 1.58 -2.74
C ASN A 39 -5.65 1.85 -2.20
N VAL A 40 -5.97 3.10 -1.90
CA VAL A 40 -7.23 3.47 -1.23
C VAL A 40 -8.02 4.50 -2.03
N ALA A 41 -9.32 4.59 -1.74
CA ALA A 41 -10.21 5.64 -2.21
C ALA A 41 -11.23 5.98 -1.12
N SER A 42 -11.58 7.26 -1.04
CA SER A 42 -12.44 7.88 -0.04
C SER A 42 -13.91 7.60 -0.33
N LYS A 43 -14.33 7.62 -1.59
CA LYS A 43 -15.74 7.45 -1.99
C LYS A 43 -16.07 6.03 -2.43
N CYS A 44 -15.27 5.04 -2.03
CA CYS A 44 -15.47 3.69 -2.53
C CYS A 44 -16.80 3.08 -2.05
N VAL A 45 -17.72 2.84 -2.99
CA VAL A 45 -19.09 2.34 -2.75
C VAL A 45 -19.10 0.82 -2.41
N TYR A 46 -17.93 0.20 -2.26
CA TYR A 46 -17.76 -1.11 -1.63
C TYR A 46 -17.90 -1.06 -0.08
N GLU A 47 -18.68 -0.10 0.43
CA GLU A 47 -19.05 0.10 1.83
C GLU A 47 -19.81 -1.10 2.45
N ASN A 48 -20.16 -2.14 1.68
CA ASN A 48 -20.95 -3.27 2.16
C ASN A 48 -20.18 -4.59 2.37
N LEU A 49 -18.89 -4.67 2.04
CA LEU A 49 -18.14 -5.90 2.35
C LEU A 49 -17.41 -5.87 3.67
N ASP A 50 -16.88 -4.73 4.12
CA ASP A 50 -16.09 -4.74 5.36
C ASP A 50 -15.60 -3.31 5.70
N ASP A 51 -16.50 -2.38 6.08
CA ASP A 51 -16.09 -1.13 6.77
C ASP A 51 -15.34 -1.43 8.09
N THR A 52 -15.31 -2.71 8.47
CA THR A 52 -14.47 -3.31 9.49
C THR A 52 -13.15 -3.93 8.98
N SER A 53 -12.92 -4.25 7.71
CA SER A 53 -11.69 -4.97 7.30
C SER A 53 -10.43 -4.18 7.56
N VAL A 54 -10.31 -2.96 7.00
CA VAL A 54 -9.08 -2.18 7.11
C VAL A 54 -9.00 -1.54 8.50
N THR A 55 -10.13 -1.12 9.08
CA THR A 55 -10.19 -0.40 10.37
C THR A 55 -10.24 -1.33 11.61
N HIS A 56 -10.93 -2.48 11.57
CA HIS A 56 -10.76 -3.51 12.62
C HIS A 56 -9.42 -4.22 12.46
N CYS A 57 -8.98 -4.54 11.24
CA CYS A 57 -7.69 -5.19 11.12
C CYS A 57 -6.54 -4.24 11.41
N SER A 58 -6.56 -2.95 11.03
CA SER A 58 -5.50 -2.00 11.44
C SER A 58 -5.34 -1.98 12.96
N ARG A 59 -6.45 -1.96 13.71
CA ARG A 59 -6.43 -1.95 15.17
C ARG A 59 -5.86 -3.26 15.76
N SER A 60 -6.18 -4.42 15.18
CA SER A 60 -5.59 -5.71 15.59
C SER A 60 -4.16 -5.93 15.07
N TRP A 61 -3.77 -5.23 14.01
CA TRP A 61 -2.47 -5.28 13.35
C TRP A 61 -1.45 -4.32 13.98
N GLU A 62 -1.89 -3.18 14.50
CA GLU A 62 -1.11 -2.24 15.30
C GLU A 62 -0.69 -2.84 16.64
N GLU A 63 -1.51 -3.70 17.24
CA GLU A 63 -1.14 -4.47 18.44
C GLU A 63 0.02 -5.45 18.18
N SER A 64 0.28 -5.78 16.91
CA SER A 64 1.40 -6.61 16.50
C SER A 64 2.64 -5.74 16.25
N ALA A 65 3.42 -5.50 17.30
CA ALA A 65 4.68 -4.75 17.22
C ALA A 65 5.53 -5.18 16.00
N GLY A 66 5.71 -4.26 15.04
CA GLY A 66 6.55 -4.49 13.85
C GLY A 66 5.85 -4.54 12.50
N LEU A 67 4.53 -4.30 12.44
CA LEU A 67 3.80 -4.04 11.19
C LEU A 67 3.60 -2.54 10.95
N GLU A 68 3.63 -2.13 9.69
CA GLU A 68 3.26 -0.79 9.22
C GLU A 68 2.30 -0.90 8.03
N VAL A 69 1.26 -0.06 7.99
CA VAL A 69 0.36 0.07 6.83
C VAL A 69 0.66 1.38 6.10
N LEU A 70 0.87 1.33 4.79
CA LEU A 70 1.10 2.51 3.95
C LEU A 70 -0.05 2.67 2.95
N ALA A 71 -0.84 3.74 3.10
CA ALA A 71 -2.01 3.98 2.28
C ALA A 71 -1.71 4.99 1.15
N PHE A 72 -1.99 4.59 -0.09
CA PHE A 72 -1.78 5.40 -1.29
C PHE A 72 -3.12 5.68 -1.99
N PRO A 73 -3.64 6.91 -1.90
CA PRO A 73 -4.85 7.29 -2.62
C PRO A 73 -4.69 7.13 -4.14
N CYS A 74 -5.73 6.68 -4.83
CA CYS A 74 -5.73 6.51 -6.28
C CYS A 74 -7.12 6.72 -6.87
N ASN A 75 -7.22 7.54 -7.94
CA ASN A 75 -8.50 7.84 -8.60
C ASN A 75 -8.76 7.00 -9.87
N GLN A 76 -7.91 6.02 -10.20
CA GLN A 76 -8.03 5.26 -11.46
C GLN A 76 -9.22 4.28 -11.47
N PHE A 77 -9.95 4.14 -10.36
CA PHE A 77 -11.04 3.17 -10.20
C PHE A 77 -12.34 3.90 -9.82
N GLY A 78 -13.26 3.97 -10.78
CA GLY A 78 -14.62 4.50 -10.57
C GLY A 78 -14.71 5.98 -10.22
N ASP A 79 -13.64 6.76 -10.42
CA ASP A 79 -13.54 8.16 -9.97
C ASP A 79 -13.88 8.34 -8.48
N GLU A 80 -13.52 7.35 -7.67
CA GLU A 80 -13.84 7.29 -6.23
C GLU A 80 -12.85 8.07 -5.35
N GLU A 81 -11.83 8.70 -5.94
CA GLU A 81 -10.86 9.59 -5.29
C GLU A 81 -10.63 10.94 -6.03
N PRO A 82 -11.72 11.69 -6.32
CA PRO A 82 -11.64 12.88 -7.16
C PRO A 82 -11.00 14.06 -6.43
N GLY A 83 -10.95 14.02 -5.09
CA GLY A 83 -10.46 15.12 -4.28
C GLY A 83 -8.95 15.33 -4.37
N ASN A 84 -8.49 16.49 -3.93
CA ASN A 84 -7.06 16.77 -3.78
C ASN A 84 -6.53 16.18 -2.45
N ASN A 85 -5.22 16.22 -2.22
CA ASN A 85 -4.63 15.61 -1.02
C ASN A 85 -5.15 16.21 0.30
N GLU A 86 -5.51 17.50 0.33
CA GLU A 86 -6.05 18.14 1.53
C GLU A 86 -7.44 17.56 1.83
N GLU A 87 -8.29 17.45 0.82
CA GLU A 87 -9.64 16.85 0.94
C GLU A 87 -9.57 15.37 1.33
N ILE A 88 -8.59 14.64 0.78
CA ILE A 88 -8.35 13.23 1.12
C ILE A 88 -7.87 13.09 2.57
N ALA A 89 -6.91 13.92 2.99
CA ALA A 89 -6.41 13.89 4.36
C ALA A 89 -7.53 14.18 5.36
N ASP A 90 -8.38 15.17 5.09
CA ASP A 90 -9.53 15.51 5.94
C ASP A 90 -10.56 14.38 5.98
N PHE A 91 -10.86 13.77 4.84
CA PHE A 91 -11.79 12.66 4.74
C PHE A 91 -11.30 11.43 5.51
N VAL A 92 -10.04 11.05 5.32
CA VAL A 92 -9.48 9.86 5.95
C VAL A 92 -9.31 10.06 7.47
N CYS A 93 -8.88 11.26 7.92
CA CYS A 93 -8.86 11.61 9.34
C CYS A 93 -10.25 11.46 9.99
N THR A 94 -11.29 11.88 9.27
CA THR A 94 -12.67 11.86 9.79
C THR A 94 -13.27 10.45 9.78
N ARG A 95 -13.03 9.68 8.70
CA ARG A 95 -13.69 8.40 8.48
C ARG A 95 -12.96 7.21 9.07
N PHE A 96 -11.64 7.14 8.92
CA PHE A 96 -10.86 5.99 9.34
C PHE A 96 -10.23 6.14 10.73
N LYS A 97 -10.27 7.35 11.33
CA LYS A 97 -9.54 7.66 12.57
C LYS A 97 -8.13 7.05 12.57
N SER A 98 -7.52 7.02 11.39
CA SER A 98 -6.44 6.09 11.07
C SER A 98 -5.15 6.53 11.77
N GLU A 99 -4.51 5.60 12.45
CA GLU A 99 -3.18 5.81 13.06
C GLU A 99 -2.04 5.58 12.05
N PHE A 100 -2.36 5.16 10.81
CA PHE A 100 -1.38 4.87 9.76
C PHE A 100 -1.17 6.02 8.76
N PRO A 101 0.05 6.14 8.18
CA PRO A 101 0.38 7.20 7.23
C PRO A 101 -0.38 7.10 5.90
N ILE A 102 -0.85 8.26 5.44
CA ILE A 102 -1.46 8.45 4.12
C ILE A 102 -0.48 9.25 3.26
N PHE A 103 -0.24 8.74 2.06
CA PHE A 103 0.67 9.32 1.10
C PHE A 103 -0.07 10.19 0.07
N ASP A 104 0.70 10.86 -0.77
CA ASP A 104 0.22 11.59 -1.93
C ASP A 104 -0.60 10.69 -2.85
N LYS A 105 -1.59 11.28 -3.53
CA LYS A 105 -2.37 10.58 -4.54
C LYS A 105 -1.46 10.19 -5.70
N ILE A 106 -1.53 8.92 -6.10
CA ILE A 106 -0.69 8.38 -7.18
C ILE A 106 -1.52 7.60 -8.19
N GLU A 107 -0.93 7.38 -9.36
CA GLU A 107 -1.38 6.36 -10.29
C GLU A 107 -0.68 5.02 -9.98
N VAL A 108 -1.45 3.93 -10.06
CA VAL A 108 -0.97 2.57 -9.80
C VAL A 108 -0.87 1.73 -11.08
N ASN A 109 -1.56 2.15 -12.15
CA ASN A 109 -1.61 1.55 -13.47
C ASN A 109 -1.24 2.54 -14.58
N GLY A 110 -0.95 2.03 -15.78
CA GLY A 110 -0.59 2.86 -16.93
C GLY A 110 0.85 3.37 -16.95
N GLU A 111 1.13 4.24 -17.93
CA GLU A 111 2.46 4.82 -18.16
C GLU A 111 2.92 5.73 -17.01
N ASP A 112 1.97 6.45 -16.40
CA ASP A 112 2.21 7.37 -15.28
C ASP A 112 2.19 6.68 -13.91
N ALA A 113 2.03 5.35 -13.87
CA ALA A 113 2.09 4.60 -12.62
C ALA A 113 3.38 4.90 -11.84
N SER A 114 3.20 5.10 -10.53
CA SER A 114 4.29 5.35 -9.59
C SER A 114 5.39 4.29 -9.73
N PRO A 115 6.68 4.69 -9.72
CA PRO A 115 7.80 3.74 -9.75
C PRO A 115 7.68 2.64 -8.70
N LEU A 116 7.15 2.96 -7.51
CA LEU A 116 6.86 1.99 -6.46
C LEU A 116 5.86 0.92 -6.94
N TYR A 117 4.71 1.32 -7.46
CA TYR A 117 3.68 0.36 -7.91
C TYR A 117 4.12 -0.43 -9.14
N LYS A 118 4.91 0.16 -10.03
CA LYS A 118 5.59 -0.59 -11.11
C LYS A 118 6.45 -1.71 -10.52
N PHE A 119 7.25 -1.41 -9.49
CA PHE A 119 8.06 -2.42 -8.79
C PHE A 119 7.23 -3.47 -8.06
N LEU A 120 6.20 -3.07 -7.30
CA LEU A 120 5.32 -4.01 -6.57
C LEU A 120 4.66 -5.02 -7.53
N LYS A 121 4.28 -4.56 -8.73
CA LYS A 121 3.70 -5.41 -9.78
C LYS A 121 4.69 -6.37 -10.44
N THR A 122 6.01 -6.18 -10.29
CA THR A 122 7.02 -7.10 -10.87
C THR A 122 7.15 -8.44 -10.16
N GLY A 123 6.55 -8.59 -8.96
CA GLY A 123 6.50 -9.87 -8.27
C GLY A 123 5.86 -10.98 -9.12
N LYS A 124 6.24 -12.24 -8.86
CA LYS A 124 5.74 -13.40 -9.60
C LYS A 124 4.35 -13.82 -9.11
N TRP A 125 3.35 -12.98 -9.34
CA TRP A 125 1.96 -13.14 -8.85
C TRP A 125 1.11 -14.17 -9.61
N GLY A 126 1.74 -15.11 -10.34
CA GLY A 126 1.04 -16.15 -11.09
C GLY A 126 0.39 -15.70 -12.41
N ILE A 127 0.31 -14.40 -12.67
CA ILE A 127 -0.13 -13.82 -13.94
C ILE A 127 0.86 -12.68 -14.27
N PHE A 128 1.56 -12.80 -15.40
CA PHE A 128 2.54 -11.80 -15.83
C PHE A 128 1.83 -10.47 -16.09
N GLY A 129 2.10 -9.44 -15.26
CA GLY A 129 1.75 -8.06 -15.59
C GLY A 129 0.31 -7.63 -15.29
N ASP A 130 -0.36 -8.20 -14.29
CA ASP A 130 -1.70 -7.73 -13.96
C ASP A 130 -1.67 -6.38 -13.26
N ASP A 131 -2.25 -5.39 -13.94
CA ASP A 131 -2.65 -4.13 -13.35
C ASP A 131 -3.47 -4.33 -12.06
N ILE A 132 -3.46 -3.33 -11.20
CA ILE A 132 -4.33 -3.31 -10.03
C ILE A 132 -5.77 -3.29 -10.52
N GLN A 133 -6.60 -4.23 -10.05
CA GLN A 133 -7.94 -4.44 -10.59
C GLN A 133 -8.98 -3.46 -10.03
N TRP A 134 -8.80 -2.99 -8.79
CA TRP A 134 -9.73 -2.08 -8.12
C TRP A 134 -9.06 -1.39 -6.91
N ASN A 135 -9.82 -0.53 -6.23
CA ASN A 135 -9.49 -0.01 -4.91
C ASN A 135 -9.25 -1.14 -3.90
N PHE A 136 -8.35 -0.92 -2.94
CA PHE A 136 -7.97 -1.86 -1.89
C PHE A 136 -7.23 -3.12 -2.38
N GLY A 137 -6.42 -3.02 -3.42
CA GLY A 137 -5.35 -4.00 -3.67
C GLY A 137 -4.28 -3.85 -2.60
N LYS A 138 -3.72 -4.97 -2.12
CA LYS A 138 -2.68 -4.95 -1.08
C LYS A 138 -1.43 -5.70 -1.50
N PHE A 139 -0.28 -5.23 -1.06
CA PHE A 139 1.00 -5.90 -1.18
C PHE A 139 1.64 -6.06 0.19
N LEU A 140 2.05 -7.28 0.52
CA LEU A 140 2.78 -7.57 1.74
C LEU A 140 4.27 -7.56 1.46
N VAL A 141 5.00 -6.84 2.28
CA VAL A 141 6.44 -6.67 2.19
C VAL A 141 7.08 -7.15 3.48
N ASN A 142 8.11 -7.98 3.37
CA ASN A 142 8.85 -8.47 4.53
C ASN A 142 9.84 -7.43 5.10
N LYS A 143 10.48 -7.78 6.21
CA LYS A 143 11.47 -6.95 6.93
C LYS A 143 12.71 -6.56 6.10
N HIS A 144 12.93 -7.20 4.96
CA HIS A 144 14.02 -6.93 4.01
C HIS A 144 13.56 -6.08 2.82
N GLY A 145 12.30 -5.65 2.80
CA GLY A 145 11.72 -4.82 1.75
C GLY A 145 11.44 -5.59 0.45
N GLN A 146 11.35 -6.91 0.52
CA GLN A 146 10.92 -7.76 -0.60
C GLN A 146 9.41 -7.94 -0.54
N VAL A 147 8.75 -7.83 -1.70
CA VAL A 147 7.32 -8.10 -1.83
C VAL A 147 7.13 -9.61 -1.80
N VAL A 148 6.37 -10.10 -0.81
CA VAL A 148 6.18 -11.53 -0.58
C VAL A 148 4.79 -12.01 -0.98
N ASP A 149 3.77 -11.15 -0.84
CA ASP A 149 2.39 -11.48 -1.22
C ASP A 149 1.67 -10.29 -1.87
N ARG A 150 0.64 -10.60 -2.68
CA ARG A 150 -0.30 -9.66 -3.28
C ARG A 150 -1.71 -10.16 -3.01
N TYR A 151 -2.59 -9.28 -2.56
CA TYR A 151 -3.96 -9.60 -2.21
C TYR A 151 -4.94 -8.76 -3.03
N TYR A 152 -5.99 -9.43 -3.52
CA TYR A 152 -7.10 -8.79 -4.18
C TYR A 152 -7.99 -8.04 -3.17
N PRO A 153 -8.78 -7.06 -3.62
CA PRO A 153 -9.73 -6.32 -2.79
C PRO A 153 -10.63 -7.23 -1.94
N THR A 154 -11.07 -8.34 -2.51
CA THR A 154 -11.97 -9.34 -1.90
C THR A 154 -11.28 -10.36 -0.99
N THR A 155 -9.95 -10.28 -0.82
CA THR A 155 -9.21 -11.20 0.04
C THR A 155 -9.63 -11.01 1.50
N SER A 156 -9.95 -12.11 2.19
CA SER A 156 -10.34 -12.08 3.60
C SER A 156 -9.22 -11.48 4.47
N PRO A 157 -9.55 -10.54 5.37
CA PRO A 157 -8.54 -9.95 6.25
C PRO A 157 -7.87 -10.96 7.19
N LEU A 158 -8.60 -12.02 7.60
CA LEU A 158 -8.05 -13.10 8.43
C LEU A 158 -6.90 -13.85 7.74
N SER A 159 -7.00 -14.03 6.41
CA SER A 159 -5.92 -14.64 5.64
C SER A 159 -4.67 -13.75 5.61
N ILE A 160 -4.86 -12.44 5.45
CA ILE A 160 -3.78 -11.46 5.47
C ILE A 160 -3.12 -11.40 6.85
N GLU A 161 -3.91 -11.44 7.93
CA GLU A 161 -3.42 -11.47 9.31
C GLU A 161 -2.54 -12.69 9.59
N TYR A 162 -2.94 -13.86 9.09
CA TYR A 162 -2.14 -15.09 9.23
C TYR A 162 -0.75 -14.94 8.60
N ASP A 163 -0.66 -14.37 7.40
CA ASP A 163 0.62 -14.15 6.69
C ASP A 163 1.47 -13.08 7.38
N ILE A 164 0.85 -12.02 7.89
CA ILE A 164 1.50 -10.99 8.71
C ILE A 164 2.15 -11.62 9.95
N LYS A 165 1.37 -12.40 10.72
CA LYS A 165 1.82 -13.10 11.93
C LYS A 165 3.02 -14.00 11.65
N LYS A 166 2.97 -14.75 10.55
CA LYS A 166 4.08 -15.57 10.07
C LYS A 166 5.36 -14.76 9.79
N LEU A 167 5.26 -13.58 9.19
CA LEU A 167 6.40 -12.69 8.95
C LEU A 167 6.92 -12.00 10.22
N LEU A 168 6.03 -11.75 11.18
CA LEU A 168 6.40 -11.18 12.47
C LEU A 168 7.06 -12.22 13.39
N GLY A 169 6.80 -13.51 13.17
CA GLY A 169 7.24 -14.60 14.03
C GLY A 169 6.37 -14.77 15.28
N THR A 170 5.13 -14.30 15.22
CA THR A 170 4.11 -14.45 16.26
C THR A 170 3.09 -15.49 15.79
N SER A 171 2.81 -16.50 16.60
CA SER A 171 1.87 -17.59 16.30
C SER A 171 0.67 -17.56 17.21
#